data_AF-A0A5C4RSZ8-F1
#
_entry.id   AF-A0A5C4RSZ8-F1
#
_cell.length_a   1.000
_cell.length_b   1.000
_cell.length_c   1.000
_cell.angle_alpha   90.00
_cell.angle_beta   90.00
_cell.angle_gamma   90.00
#
_symmetry.space_group_name_H-M   'P 1'
#
loop_
_entity.id
_entity.type
_entity.pdbx_description
1 polymer ?
#
loop_
_entity_poly.entity_id
_entity_poly.type
_entity_poly.pdbx_seq_one_letter_code
_entity_poly.pdbx_strand_id
1 'polypeptide(L)'
;LRPSAGLPTLQWSLLLALAAAAGHLVQRYSGLPKVVGYSVVGTFAGLAGFSGAVWPLQGIGLFLLELAVAVVLFEAGGRIPLRWFR
;
A
#
# COMPACT_ATOMS: atom_id res chain seq x y z
N LEU A 1 2.87 -22.61 -21.84
CA LEU A 1 2.80 -21.29 -21.17
C LEU A 1 3.53 -21.41 -19.84
N ARG A 2 4.73 -20.83 -19.69
CA ARG A 2 5.35 -20.70 -18.36
C ARG A 2 4.49 -19.72 -17.57
N PRO A 3 4.04 -20.04 -16.34
CA PRO A 3 3.33 -19.06 -15.53
C PRO A 3 4.25 -17.85 -15.32
N SER A 4 3.84 -16.68 -15.83
CA SER A 4 4.62 -15.43 -15.78
C SER A 4 4.60 -14.79 -14.40
N ALA A 5 3.67 -15.18 -13.54
CA ALA A 5 3.55 -14.75 -12.16
C ALA A 5 3.59 -15.97 -11.24
N GLY A 6 4.50 -15.99 -10.27
CA GLY A 6 4.53 -17.02 -9.24
C GLY A 6 3.38 -16.88 -8.24
N LEU A 7 3.11 -17.93 -7.47
CA LEU A 7 2.16 -17.90 -6.35
C LEU A 7 2.36 -16.68 -5.41
N PRO A 8 3.60 -16.25 -5.07
CA PRO A 8 3.79 -15.07 -4.24
C PRO A 8 3.25 -13.78 -4.88
N THR A 9 3.43 -13.60 -6.19
CA THR A 9 2.93 -12.43 -6.91
C THR A 9 1.40 -12.36 -6.85
N LEU A 10 0.73 -13.50 -7.07
CA LEU A 10 -0.73 -13.60 -6.94
C LEU A 10 -1.19 -13.23 -5.52
N GLN A 11 -0.49 -13.75 -4.51
CA GLN A 11 -0.81 -13.53 -3.11
C GLN A 11 -0.73 -12.04 -2.75
N TRP A 12 0.33 -11.34 -3.17
CA TRP A 12 0.49 -9.89 -2.99
C TRP A 12 -0.56 -9.08 -3.77
N SER A 13 -0.85 -9.45 -5.01
CA SER A 13 -1.90 -8.80 -5.80
C SER A 13 -3.27 -8.93 -5.15
N LEU A 14 -3.60 -10.11 -4.61
CA LEU A 14 -4.86 -10.34 -3.90
C LEU A 14 -4.94 -9.52 -2.61
N LEU A 15 -3.85 -9.45 -1.84
CA LEU A 15 -3.78 -8.64 -0.62
C LEU A 15 -3.99 -7.15 -0.94
N LEU A 16 -3.33 -6.62 -1.97
CA LEU A 16 -3.51 -5.23 -2.40
C LEU A 16 -4.94 -4.96 -2.89
N ALA A 17 -5.55 -5.89 -3.62
CA ALA A 17 -6.93 -5.78 -4.08
C ALA A 17 -7.92 -5.75 -2.89
N LEU A 18 -7.72 -6.63 -1.90
CA LEU A 18 -8.53 -6.65 -0.67
C LEU A 18 -8.35 -5.36 0.14
N ALA A 19 -7.12 -4.86 0.27
CA ALA A 19 -6.83 -3.61 0.96
C ALA A 19 -7.54 -2.41 0.29
N ALA A 20 -7.49 -2.33 -1.04
CA ALA A 20 -8.18 -1.31 -1.81
C ALA A 20 -9.71 -1.42 -1.66
N ALA A 21 -10.27 -2.63 -1.81
CA ALA A 21 -11.70 -2.88 -1.64
C ALA A 21 -12.18 -2.49 -0.24
N ALA A 22 -11.46 -2.91 0.81
CA ALA A 22 -11.76 -2.56 2.18
C ALA A 22 -11.69 -1.04 2.42
N GLY A 23 -10.65 -0.37 1.91
CA GLY A 23 -10.53 1.09 1.99
C GLY A 23 -11.72 1.82 1.36
N HIS A 24 -12.18 1.35 0.20
CA HIS A 24 -13.35 1.90 -0.48
C HIS A 24 -14.67 1.58 0.24
N LEU A 25 -14.84 0.37 0.79
CA LEU A 25 -16.03 0.00 1.55
C LEU A 25 -16.14 0.81 2.84
N VAL A 26 -15.03 0.94 3.59
CA VAL A 26 -14.97 1.75 4.81
C VAL A 26 -15.33 3.21 4.49
N GLN A 27 -14.72 3.80 3.47
CA GLN A 27 -15.06 5.16 3.08
C GLN A 27 -16.54 5.30 2.69
N ARG A 28 -17.09 4.33 1.94
CA ARG A 28 -18.48 4.38 1.45
C ARG A 28 -19.50 4.27 2.57
N TYR A 29 -19.28 3.41 3.57
CA TYR A 29 -20.30 3.11 4.57
C TYR A 29 -20.15 3.90 5.87
N SER A 30 -18.94 4.26 6.29
CA SER A 30 -18.72 4.97 7.55
C SER A 30 -18.20 6.40 7.38
N GLY A 31 -17.91 6.85 6.15
CA GLY A 31 -17.33 8.16 5.88
C GLY A 31 -15.90 8.33 6.40
N LEU A 32 -15.29 7.27 6.92
CA LEU A 32 -13.93 7.30 7.47
C LEU A 32 -12.89 7.38 6.34
N PRO A 33 -11.66 7.87 6.62
CA PRO A 33 -10.57 7.82 5.66
C PRO A 33 -10.32 6.39 5.19
N LYS A 34 -10.04 6.21 3.88
CA LYS A 34 -9.69 4.90 3.28
C LYS A 34 -8.54 4.20 4.02
N VAL A 35 -7.70 4.99 4.69
CA VAL A 35 -6.59 4.57 5.54
C VAL A 35 -6.98 3.50 6.54
N VAL A 36 -8.14 3.66 7.16
CA VAL A 36 -8.65 2.69 8.13
C VAL A 36 -8.84 1.31 7.48
N GLY A 37 -9.37 1.25 6.26
CA GLY A 37 -9.66 -0.02 5.59
C GLY A 37 -8.41 -0.80 5.19
N TYR A 38 -7.39 -0.14 4.62
CA TYR A 38 -6.15 -0.83 4.29
C TYR A 38 -5.32 -1.20 5.54
N SER A 39 -5.40 -0.41 6.63
CA SER A 39 -4.77 -0.75 7.90
C SER A 39 -5.37 -2.03 8.50
N VAL A 40 -6.69 -2.17 8.49
CA VAL A 40 -7.40 -3.38 8.96
C VAL A 40 -6.94 -4.61 8.17
N VAL A 41 -6.89 -4.51 6.83
CA VAL A 41 -6.43 -5.63 5.98
C VAL A 41 -4.97 -5.99 6.28
N GLY A 42 -4.09 -4.98 6.43
CA GLY A 42 -2.69 -5.20 6.80
C GLY A 42 -2.53 -5.89 8.16
N THR A 43 -3.31 -5.48 9.17
CA THR A 43 -3.30 -6.12 10.50
C THR A 43 -3.72 -7.58 10.42
N PHE A 44 -4.82 -7.90 9.73
CA PHE A 44 -5.25 -9.30 9.57
C PHE A 44 -4.25 -10.13 8.77
N ALA A 45 -3.66 -9.59 7.71
CA ALA A 45 -2.63 -10.27 6.94
C ALA A 45 -1.40 -10.58 7.80
N GLY A 46 -0.93 -9.62 8.59
CA GLY A 46 0.18 -9.82 9.53
C GLY A 46 -0.12 -10.90 10.58
N LEU A 47 -1.32 -10.87 11.19
CA LEU A 47 -1.76 -11.88 12.15
C LEU A 47 -1.92 -13.28 11.52
N ALA A 48 -2.30 -13.36 10.24
CA ALA A 48 -2.40 -14.61 9.48
C ALA A 48 -1.03 -15.17 9.04
N GLY A 49 0.09 -14.54 9.42
CA GLY A 49 1.43 -14.99 9.07
C GLY A 49 1.84 -14.66 7.63
N PHE A 50 1.19 -13.70 6.98
CA PHE A 50 1.59 -13.19 5.67
C PHE A 50 2.95 -12.49 5.81
N SER A 51 4.02 -13.26 5.56
CA SER A 51 5.40 -12.82 5.73
C SER A 51 6.00 -12.30 4.42
N GLY A 52 6.92 -11.35 4.52
CA GLY A 52 7.57 -10.70 3.38
C GLY A 52 7.97 -9.24 3.61
N ALA A 53 7.45 -8.62 4.67
CA ALA A 53 7.83 -7.29 5.14
C ALA A 53 8.22 -7.34 6.63
N VAL A 54 9.13 -8.24 6.97
CA VAL A 54 9.66 -8.34 8.34
C VAL A 54 10.47 -7.07 8.63
N TRP A 55 10.27 -6.50 9.81
CA TRP A 55 11.06 -5.37 10.27
C TRP A 55 12.40 -5.86 10.86
N PRO A 56 13.55 -5.22 10.54
CA PRO A 56 13.71 -4.10 9.60
C PRO A 56 13.60 -4.54 8.13
N LEU A 57 12.95 -3.72 7.30
CA LEU A 57 12.85 -4.00 5.86
C LEU A 57 14.24 -3.98 5.22
N GLN A 58 14.50 -4.96 4.34
CA GLN A 58 15.73 -5.09 3.58
C GLN A 58 15.44 -5.45 2.13
N GLY A 59 16.40 -5.20 1.23
CA GLY A 59 16.31 -5.58 -0.17
C GLY A 59 15.12 -4.93 -0.90
N ILE A 60 14.37 -5.74 -1.66
CA ILE A 60 13.31 -5.22 -2.53
C ILE A 60 12.14 -4.59 -1.76
N GLY A 61 11.85 -5.06 -0.54
CA GLY A 61 10.81 -4.46 0.29
C GLY A 61 11.14 -3.02 0.69
N LEU A 62 12.41 -2.78 1.08
CA LEU A 62 12.90 -1.44 1.40
C LEU A 62 12.89 -0.56 0.15
N PHE A 63 13.38 -1.07 -0.99
CA PHE A 63 13.36 -0.34 -2.25
C PHE A 63 11.94 0.07 -2.68
N LEU A 64 10.95 -0.81 -2.56
CA LEU A 64 9.56 -0.49 -2.89
C LEU A 64 8.97 0.56 -1.96
N LEU A 65 9.32 0.54 -0.67
CA LEU A 65 8.93 1.58 0.29
C LEU A 65 9.54 2.93 -0.09
N GLU A 66 10.84 2.98 -0.35
CA GLU A 66 11.55 4.19 -0.77
C GLU A 66 10.96 4.77 -2.06
N LEU A 67 10.73 3.91 -3.05
CA LEU A 67 10.10 4.29 -4.31
C LEU A 67 8.68 4.84 -4.10
N ALA A 68 7.85 4.17 -3.29
CA ALA A 68 6.50 4.62 -3.00
C ALA A 68 6.51 5.99 -2.31
N VAL A 69 7.37 6.18 -1.31
CA VAL A 69 7.52 7.46 -0.60
C VAL A 69 8.01 8.55 -1.56
N ALA A 70 9.00 8.27 -2.40
CA ALA A 70 9.50 9.22 -3.38
C ALA A 70 8.41 9.67 -4.36
N VAL A 71 7.60 8.73 -4.87
CA VAL A 71 6.47 9.04 -5.77
C VAL A 71 5.40 9.88 -5.07
N VAL A 72 5.04 9.53 -3.83
CA VAL A 72 4.06 10.29 -3.04
C VAL A 72 4.55 11.71 -2.77
N LEU A 73 5.82 11.88 -2.38
CA LEU A 73 6.40 13.21 -2.13
C LEU A 73 6.52 14.03 -3.42
N PHE A 74 6.88 13.41 -4.53
CA PHE A 74 6.92 14.07 -5.83
C PHE A 74 5.53 14.60 -6.23
N GLU A 75 4.50 13.76 -6.10
CA GLU A 75 3.12 14.14 -6.42
C GLU A 75 2.59 15.23 -5.47
N ALA A 76 2.87 15.09 -4.18
CA ALA A 76 2.52 16.10 -3.18
C ALA A 76 3.21 17.43 -3.49
N GLY A 77 4.51 17.43 -3.79
CA GLY A 77 5.29 18.62 -4.15
C GLY A 77 4.74 19.33 -5.37
N GLY A 78 4.35 18.59 -6.42
CA GLY A 78 3.71 19.15 -7.62
C GLY A 78 2.35 19.80 -7.36
N ARG A 79 1.67 19.44 -6.27
CA ARG A 79 0.38 20.03 -5.87
C ARG A 79 0.52 21.28 -5.00
N ILE A 80 1.74 21.63 -4.56
CA ILE A 80 1.95 22.80 -3.70
C ILE A 80 1.96 24.08 -4.54
N PRO A 81 1.06 25.05 -4.28
CA PRO A 81 1.05 26.31 -4.99
C PRO A 81 2.27 27.18 -4.62
N LEU A 82 3.21 27.37 -5.55
CA LEU A 82 4.46 28.13 -5.36
C LEU A 82 4.28 29.57 -4.89
N ARG A 83 3.08 30.15 -5.08
CA ARG A 83 2.74 31.49 -4.57
C ARG A 83 2.73 31.60 -3.04
N TRP A 84 2.66 30.47 -2.33
CA TRP A 84 2.76 30.43 -0.87
C TRP A 84 4.21 30.55 -0.36
N PHE A 85 5.19 30.40 -1.24
CA PHE A 85 6.62 30.51 -0.92
C PHE A 85 7.22 31.89 -1.25
N ARG A 86 6.41 32.83 -1.74
CA ARG A 86 6.80 34.23 -1.94
C ARG A 86 6.57 35.00 -0.65
#